data_AF-A0A671MQL1-F1
#
_entry.id   AF-A0A671MQL1-F1
#
_cell.length_a   1.000
_cell.length_b   1.000
_cell.length_c   1.000
_cell.angle_alpha   90.00
_cell.angle_beta   90.00
_cell.angle_gamma   90.00
#
_symmetry.space_group_name_H-M   'P 1'
#
loop_
_entity.id
_entity.type
_entity.pdbx_description
1 polymer ?
#
loop_
_entity_poly.entity_id
_entity_poly.type
_entity_poly.pdbx_seq_one_letter_code
_entity_poly.pdbx_strand_id
1 'polypeptide(L)'
;PDGFEFLEILKEVARDNTHNPDLSIVWIDPDNFPLLIPYWEKTFKVDLFRPQIGVVNVTDADSVWLEISDDDELPSPEELENWIEDVLSGTVNTEDDDDDDDDDDDDDDDDDDEDDDEDHHGDDDDDDDDDNDNDE
;
A
#
# COMPACT_ATOMS: atom_id res chain seq x y z
N PRO A 1 0.44 11.16 -13.61
CA PRO A 1 1.85 11.54 -13.26
C PRO A 1 2.78 10.33 -12.98
N ASP A 2 4.05 10.40 -13.41
CA ASP A 2 5.02 9.29 -13.34
C ASP A 2 5.95 9.40 -12.11
N GLY A 3 6.33 8.28 -11.50
CA GLY A 3 7.20 8.27 -10.30
C GLY A 3 8.57 8.95 -10.47
N PHE A 4 9.07 9.03 -11.71
CA PHE A 4 10.30 9.76 -12.03
C PHE A 4 10.15 11.28 -11.92
N GLU A 5 8.99 11.83 -12.23
CA GLU A 5 8.74 13.28 -12.11
C GLU A 5 8.74 13.70 -10.65
N PHE A 6 8.07 12.91 -9.80
CA PHE A 6 8.07 13.11 -8.36
C PHE A 6 9.49 13.01 -7.76
N LEU A 7 10.30 12.08 -8.25
CA LEU A 7 11.69 11.94 -7.79
C LEU A 7 12.54 13.18 -8.12
N GLU A 8 12.30 13.86 -9.23
CA GLU A 8 13.04 15.09 -9.54
C GLU A 8 12.65 16.24 -8.61
N ILE A 9 11.36 16.36 -8.28
CA ILE A 9 10.84 17.32 -7.27
C ILE A 9 11.49 17.03 -5.91
N LEU A 10 11.52 15.76 -5.49
CA LEU A 10 12.14 15.34 -4.24
C LEU A 10 13.64 15.68 -4.19
N LYS A 11 14.36 15.50 -5.30
CA LYS A 11 15.79 15.85 -5.40
C LYS A 11 16.01 17.35 -5.32
N GLU A 12 15.11 18.17 -5.85
CA GLU A 12 15.18 19.62 -5.75
C GLU A 12 15.05 20.06 -4.29
N VAL A 13 13.99 19.62 -3.62
CA VAL A 13 13.76 19.93 -2.19
C VAL A 13 14.90 19.41 -1.30
N ALA A 14 15.39 18.20 -1.56
CA ALA A 14 16.51 17.63 -0.82
C ALA A 14 17.82 18.41 -1.02
N ARG A 15 18.05 19.01 -2.21
CA ARG A 15 19.23 19.84 -2.47
C ARG A 15 19.19 21.14 -1.67
N ASP A 16 18.04 21.78 -1.63
CA ASP A 16 17.86 23.04 -0.90
C ASP A 16 17.94 22.84 0.62
N ASN A 17 17.56 21.65 1.09
CA ASN A 17 17.61 21.26 2.49
C ASN A 17 18.86 20.46 2.91
N THR A 18 19.92 20.40 2.08
CA THR A 18 21.17 19.67 2.37
C THR A 18 21.89 20.09 3.67
N HIS A 19 21.56 21.26 4.21
CA HIS A 19 22.19 21.80 5.42
C HIS A 19 21.45 21.40 6.70
N ASN A 20 20.25 20.83 6.59
CA ASN A 20 19.43 20.43 7.72
C ASN A 20 19.81 19.02 8.18
N PRO A 21 20.49 18.84 9.33
CA PRO A 21 20.89 17.53 9.81
C PRO A 21 19.71 16.68 10.29
N ASP A 22 18.57 17.30 10.54
CA ASP A 22 17.36 16.65 11.04
C ASP A 22 16.47 16.15 9.90
N LEU A 23 16.79 16.48 8.64
CA LEU A 23 16.08 15.98 7.46
C LEU A 23 16.81 14.78 6.83
N SER A 24 16.13 13.64 6.80
CA SER A 24 16.57 12.45 6.06
C SER A 24 15.38 11.77 5.41
N ILE A 25 15.39 11.68 4.09
CA ILE A 25 14.30 11.08 3.31
C ILE A 25 14.77 9.74 2.73
N VAL A 26 13.94 8.70 2.87
CA VAL A 26 14.16 7.38 2.28
C VAL A 26 13.26 7.25 1.06
N TRP A 27 13.84 7.06 -0.12
CA TRP A 27 13.09 6.74 -1.34
C TRP A 27 13.02 5.22 -1.53
N ILE A 28 11.80 4.72 -1.69
CA ILE A 28 11.51 3.30 -1.94
C ILE A 28 10.84 3.20 -3.31
N ASP A 29 11.39 2.34 -4.15
CA ASP A 29 10.78 1.93 -5.41
C ASP A 29 9.98 0.63 -5.16
N PRO A 30 8.63 0.65 -5.24
CA PRO A 30 7.79 -0.52 -4.99
C PRO A 30 8.15 -1.73 -5.87
N ASP A 31 8.63 -1.49 -7.10
CA ASP A 31 9.01 -2.57 -8.04
C ASP A 31 10.20 -3.39 -7.53
N ASN A 32 11.00 -2.84 -6.59
CA ASN A 32 12.13 -3.53 -5.99
C ASN A 32 11.67 -4.48 -4.86
N PHE A 33 10.43 -4.33 -4.38
CA PHE A 33 9.87 -5.07 -3.24
C PHE A 33 8.44 -5.56 -3.51
N PRO A 34 8.20 -6.34 -4.58
CA PRO A 34 6.84 -6.71 -5.02
C PRO A 34 6.05 -7.50 -3.97
N LEU A 35 6.74 -8.24 -3.08
CA LEU A 35 6.10 -9.01 -2.00
C LEU A 35 5.66 -8.14 -0.82
N LEU A 36 6.19 -6.92 -0.69
CA LEU A 36 5.84 -6.00 0.39
C LEU A 36 4.70 -5.05 0.01
N ILE A 37 4.40 -4.90 -1.29
CA ILE A 37 3.33 -4.02 -1.77
C ILE A 37 2.00 -4.27 -1.05
N PRO A 38 1.45 -5.51 -1.01
CA PRO A 38 0.14 -5.73 -0.37
C PRO A 38 0.15 -5.43 1.13
N TYR A 39 1.30 -5.63 1.78
CA TYR A 39 1.46 -5.35 3.20
C TYR A 39 1.48 -3.85 3.47
N TRP A 40 2.25 -3.08 2.70
CA TRP A 40 2.34 -1.63 2.84
C TRP A 40 1.02 -0.93 2.49
N GLU A 41 0.35 -1.33 1.41
CA GLU A 41 -0.97 -0.77 1.06
C GLU A 41 -1.99 -1.03 2.17
N LYS A 42 -1.99 -2.24 2.76
CA LYS A 42 -2.88 -2.55 3.89
C LYS A 42 -2.51 -1.78 5.16
N THR A 43 -1.23 -1.65 5.47
CA THR A 43 -0.75 -1.03 6.72
C THR A 43 -0.93 0.47 6.68
N PHE A 44 -0.52 1.10 5.59
CA PHE A 44 -0.46 2.55 5.46
C PHE A 44 -1.69 3.15 4.77
N LYS A 45 -2.61 2.31 4.27
CA LYS A 45 -3.84 2.71 3.57
C LYS A 45 -3.57 3.63 2.36
N VAL A 46 -2.45 3.40 1.65
CA VAL A 46 -2.03 4.15 0.45
C VAL A 46 -2.05 3.29 -0.81
N ASP A 47 -2.15 3.93 -1.98
CA ASP A 47 -2.00 3.31 -3.30
C ASP A 47 -0.54 3.43 -3.77
N LEU A 48 0.21 2.32 -3.76
CA LEU A 48 1.64 2.30 -4.14
C LEU A 48 1.89 2.30 -5.64
N PHE A 49 0.83 2.24 -6.46
CA PHE A 49 0.94 2.46 -7.91
C PHE A 49 1.05 3.95 -8.26
N ARG A 50 0.97 4.83 -7.26
CA ARG A 50 1.13 6.28 -7.38
C ARG A 50 2.28 6.78 -6.49
N PRO A 51 2.87 7.94 -6.80
CA PRO A 51 3.86 8.56 -5.92
C PRO A 51 3.24 8.88 -4.55
N GLN A 52 3.91 8.47 -3.48
CA GLN A 52 3.50 8.71 -2.09
C GLN A 52 4.67 9.34 -1.33
N ILE A 53 4.38 10.24 -0.38
CA ILE A 53 5.33 10.70 0.63
C ILE A 53 4.63 10.82 1.97
N GLY A 54 5.27 10.30 3.00
CA GLY A 54 4.70 10.23 4.33
C GLY A 54 5.77 10.12 5.41
N VAL A 55 5.32 10.27 6.65
CA VAL A 55 6.10 10.00 7.86
C VAL A 55 5.58 8.71 8.45
N VAL A 56 6.49 7.82 8.85
CA VAL A 56 6.14 6.55 9.48
C VAL A 56 6.85 6.46 10.83
N ASN A 57 6.10 6.21 11.89
CA ASN A 57 6.65 5.88 13.20
C ASN A 57 7.15 4.43 13.19
N VAL A 58 8.41 4.24 13.59
CA VAL A 58 9.09 2.94 13.53
C VAL A 58 8.70 2.00 14.68
N THR A 59 7.93 2.48 15.65
CA THR A 59 7.58 1.74 16.88
C THR A 59 6.31 0.91 16.68
N ASP A 60 5.30 1.49 16.05
CA ASP A 60 3.93 1.00 15.87
C ASP A 60 3.54 0.87 14.39
N ALA A 61 4.32 1.47 13.48
CA ALA A 61 4.02 1.60 12.05
C ALA A 61 2.87 2.56 11.73
N ASP A 62 2.52 3.48 12.64
CA ASP A 62 1.60 4.57 12.33
C ASP A 62 2.21 5.53 11.31
N SER A 63 1.36 6.14 10.51
CA SER A 63 1.81 6.91 9.37
C SER A 63 0.87 8.02 8.96
N VAL A 64 1.44 9.16 8.57
CA VAL A 64 0.73 10.27 7.93
C VAL A 64 1.30 10.48 6.54
N TRP A 65 0.42 10.67 5.56
CA TRP A 65 0.80 10.83 4.15
C TRP A 65 0.33 12.18 3.62
N LEU A 66 1.12 12.79 2.74
CA LEU A 66 0.73 13.99 2.02
C LEU A 66 -0.43 13.65 1.07
N GLU A 67 -1.54 14.38 1.17
CA GLU A 67 -2.65 14.25 0.24
C GLU A 67 -2.25 14.74 -1.16
N ILE A 68 -1.96 13.80 -2.05
CA ILE A 68 -1.69 14.07 -3.46
C ILE A 68 -2.98 13.75 -4.24
N SER A 69 -3.61 14.76 -4.82
CA SER A 69 -4.87 14.60 -5.55
C SER A 69 -4.71 13.72 -6.79
N ASP A 70 -5.77 12.95 -7.11
CA ASP A 70 -5.70 11.76 -7.95
C ASP A 70 -5.50 11.95 -9.47
N ASP A 71 -5.45 13.18 -10.01
CA ASP A 71 -5.55 13.40 -11.47
C ASP A 71 -4.53 14.40 -12.04
N ASP A 72 -3.23 14.11 -11.91
CA ASP A 72 -2.10 14.73 -12.64
C ASP A 72 -1.38 15.95 -12.03
N GLU A 73 -1.74 16.39 -10.83
CA GLU A 73 -1.02 17.47 -10.14
C GLU A 73 -0.12 16.91 -9.02
N LEU A 74 1.14 16.63 -9.36
CA LEU A 74 2.17 16.43 -8.34
C LEU A 74 2.36 17.73 -7.54
N PRO A 75 2.68 17.65 -6.24
CA PRO A 75 2.98 18.83 -5.45
C PRO A 75 4.18 19.56 -6.06
N SER A 76 4.12 20.88 -6.10
CA SER A 76 5.28 21.69 -6.45
C SER A 76 6.40 21.52 -5.42
N PRO A 77 7.67 21.83 -5.77
CA PRO A 77 8.77 21.80 -4.80
C PRO A 77 8.50 22.64 -3.55
N GLU A 78 7.85 23.80 -3.70
CA GLU A 78 7.49 24.69 -2.59
C GLU A 78 6.43 24.06 -1.67
N GLU A 79 5.40 23.42 -2.23
CA GLU A 79 4.38 22.71 -1.44
C GLU A 79 4.99 21.53 -0.66
N LEU A 80 5.88 20.77 -1.32
CA LEU A 80 6.58 19.67 -0.68
C LEU A 80 7.52 20.13 0.44
N GLU A 81 8.25 21.24 0.22
CA GLU A 81 9.11 21.83 1.24
C GLU A 81 8.30 22.31 2.46
N ASN A 82 7.20 23.03 2.24
CA ASN A 82 6.32 23.47 3.32
C ASN A 82 5.79 22.29 4.14
N TRP A 83 5.35 21.20 3.49
CA TRP A 83 4.90 20.01 4.20
C TRP A 83 6.02 19.35 5.02
N ILE A 84 7.25 19.32 4.49
CA ILE A 84 8.42 18.83 5.24
C ILE A 84 8.73 19.73 6.44
N GLU A 85 8.62 21.05 6.31
CA GLU A 85 8.78 21.97 7.45
C GLU A 85 7.72 21.72 8.53
N ASP A 86 6.47 21.46 8.12
CA ASP A 86 5.38 21.12 9.04
C ASP A 86 5.66 19.80 9.79
N VAL A 87 6.21 18.79 9.10
CA VAL A 87 6.68 17.53 9.71
C VAL A 87 7.80 17.79 10.72
N LEU A 88 8.83 18.56 10.33
CA LEU A 88 9.98 18.84 11.19
C LEU A 88 9.61 19.70 12.41
N SER A 89 8.60 20.55 12.27
CA SER A 89 8.05 21.34 13.38
C SER A 89 7.17 20.52 14.33
N GLY A 90 6.75 19.32 13.92
CA GLY A 90 5.79 18.48 14.64
C GLY A 90 4.33 18.91 14.43
N THR A 91 4.06 19.85 13.52
CA THR A 91 2.70 20.23 13.13
C THR A 91 2.01 19.10 12.38
N VAL A 92 2.75 18.37 11.54
CA VAL A 92 2.34 17.08 10.99
C VAL A 92 3.05 15.99 11.80
N ASN A 93 2.29 15.12 12.45
CA ASN A 93 2.82 14.03 13.27
C ASN A 93 1.87 12.82 13.25
N THR A 94 2.37 11.65 13.64
CA THR A 94 1.62 10.38 13.62
C THR A 94 0.71 10.16 14.82
N GLU A 95 0.78 11.03 15.84
CA GLU A 95 0.05 10.83 17.11
C GLU A 95 -1.30 11.56 17.11
N ASP A 96 -1.50 12.55 16.23
CA ASP A 96 -2.73 13.33 16.10
C ASP A 96 -3.82 12.61 15.26
N ASP A 97 -3.47 11.52 14.56
CA ASP A 97 -4.42 10.69 13.78
C ASP A 97 -5.09 9.59 14.63
N ASP A 98 -4.73 9.45 15.91
CA ASP A 98 -5.30 8.47 16.86
C ASP A 98 -6.69 8.85 17.41
N ASP A 99 -7.25 9.99 16.99
CA ASP A 99 -8.50 10.53 17.54
C ASP A 99 -9.78 10.10 16.79
N ASP A 100 -9.70 9.33 15.70
CA ASP A 100 -10.88 8.88 14.95
C ASP A 100 -10.91 7.34 14.72
N ASP A 101 -11.98 6.74 15.27
CA ASP A 101 -12.57 5.42 15.01
C ASP A 101 -12.02 4.19 15.77
N ASP A 102 -12.15 4.22 17.10
CA ASP A 102 -12.60 3.06 17.91
C ASP A 102 -14.07 2.70 17.53
N ASP A 103 -14.34 2.41 16.25
CA ASP A 103 -15.51 1.62 15.87
C ASP A 103 -15.05 0.16 15.82
N ASP A 104 -15.00 -0.43 17.02
CA ASP A 104 -15.06 -1.88 17.26
C ASP A 104 -16.34 -2.44 16.61
N ASP A 105 -16.35 -2.60 15.28
CA ASP A 105 -17.22 -3.57 14.61
C ASP A 105 -16.57 -4.96 14.75
N ASP A 106 -16.51 -5.42 16.00
CA ASP A 106 -16.54 -6.85 16.35
C ASP A 106 -17.91 -7.40 15.89
N ASP A 107 -18.11 -7.54 14.57
CA ASP A 107 -19.10 -8.48 14.03
C ASP A 107 -18.50 -9.89 14.12
N ASP A 108 -18.39 -10.36 15.37
CA ASP A 108 -18.43 -11.78 15.73
C ASP A 108 -19.83 -12.32 15.36
N ASP A 109 -20.08 -12.52 14.06
CA ASP A 109 -21.15 -13.41 13.59
C ASP A 109 -20.61 -14.86 13.57
N ASP A 110 -20.33 -15.36 14.78
CA ASP A 110 -20.29 -16.78 15.11
C ASP A 110 -21.74 -17.20 15.42
N ASP A 111 -22.40 -17.89 14.48
CA ASP A 111 -23.31 -19.03 14.70
C ASP A 111 -24.18 -19.29 13.45
N ASP A 112 -23.85 -20.32 12.67
CA ASP A 112 -24.73 -21.50 12.59
C ASP A 112 -24.08 -22.58 11.69
N ASP A 113 -23.52 -23.58 12.37
CA ASP A 113 -23.38 -24.95 11.88
C ASP A 113 -24.73 -25.46 11.37
N GLU A 114 -24.83 -25.81 10.08
CA GLU A 114 -25.64 -26.96 9.67
C GLU A 114 -24.88 -27.79 8.62
N ASP A 115 -24.38 -28.93 9.12
CA ASP A 115 -24.03 -30.12 8.35
C ASP A 115 -25.07 -30.42 7.26
N ASP A 116 -24.62 -30.72 6.05
CA ASP A 116 -25.30 -31.73 5.23
C ASP A 116 -24.27 -32.50 4.39
N ASP A 117 -23.73 -33.54 5.04
CA ASP A 117 -23.17 -34.72 4.39
C ASP A 117 -24.26 -35.37 3.51
N GLU A 118 -24.19 -35.20 2.19
CA GLU A 118 -24.75 -36.18 1.27
C GLU A 118 -23.68 -36.67 0.29
N ASP A 119 -22.88 -37.60 0.81
CA ASP A 119 -22.27 -38.68 0.03
C ASP A 119 -23.37 -39.42 -0.75
N HIS A 120 -23.36 -39.31 -2.08
CA HIS A 120 -23.83 -40.42 -2.90
C HIS A 120 -22.88 -40.70 -4.06
N HIS A 121 -22.08 -41.74 -3.83
CA HIS A 121 -21.43 -42.55 -4.83
C HIS A 121 -22.39 -42.89 -5.98
N GLY A 122 -21.95 -42.58 -7.19
CA GLY A 122 -22.43 -43.18 -8.43
C GLY A 122 -21.21 -43.62 -9.24
N ASP A 123 -20.63 -44.75 -8.85
CA ASP A 123 -19.92 -45.62 -9.80
C ASP A 123 -20.90 -46.01 -10.91
N ASP A 124 -20.45 -45.93 -12.15
CA ASP A 124 -20.45 -47.05 -13.10
C ASP A 124 -19.89 -46.54 -14.43
N ASP A 125 -18.59 -46.79 -14.57
CA ASP A 125 -17.97 -47.60 -15.63
C ASP A 125 -18.55 -47.59 -17.06
N ASP A 126 -17.57 -47.59 -17.97
CA ASP A 126 -17.48 -48.29 -19.27
C ASP A 126 -17.16 -47.30 -20.40
N ASP A 127 -15.86 -47.19 -20.74
CA ASP A 127 -15.22 -48.00 -21.78
C ASP A 127 -15.74 -47.65 -23.17
N ASP A 128 -14.91 -46.98 -23.97
CA ASP A 128 -14.27 -47.71 -25.06
C ASP A 128 -13.20 -46.84 -25.74
N ASP A 129 -12.06 -47.50 -25.89
CA ASP A 129 -10.98 -47.21 -26.83
C ASP A 129 -11.50 -46.76 -28.21
N ASP A 130 -10.76 -45.87 -28.85
CA ASP A 130 -10.23 -46.25 -30.16
C ASP A 130 -9.05 -45.34 -30.52
N ASP A 131 -7.88 -45.97 -30.48
CA ASP A 131 -6.71 -45.66 -31.28
C ASP A 131 -7.09 -45.12 -32.66
N ASN A 132 -6.42 -44.05 -33.08
CA ASN A 132 -5.86 -44.09 -34.43
C ASN A 132 -4.56 -43.29 -34.52
N ASP A 133 -3.49 -44.07 -34.49
CA ASP A 133 -2.24 -43.93 -35.22
C ASP A 133 -2.26 -43.06 -36.48
N ASN A 134 -1.08 -42.47 -36.73
CA ASN A 134 -0.51 -42.15 -38.05
C ASN A 134 -1.13 -40.98 -38.85
N ASP A 135 -0.37 -40.15 -39.56
CA ASP A 135 0.92 -40.34 -40.23
C ASP A 135 1.58 -38.96 -40.48
N GLU A 136 2.91 -38.95 -40.37
CA GLU A 136 3.90 -38.19 -41.17
C GLU A 136 3.90 -36.63 -41.20
#